data_AF-U5X2A4-F1
#
_entry.id   AF-U5X2A4-F1
#
_cell.length_a   1.000
_cell.length_b   1.000
_cell.length_c   1.000
_cell.angle_alpha   90.00
_cell.angle_beta   90.00
_cell.angle_gamma   90.00
#
_symmetry.space_group_name_H-M   'P 1'
#
loop_
_entity.id
_entity.type
_entity.pdbx_description
1 polymer ?
#
loop_
_entity_poly.entity_id
_entity_poly.type
_entity_poly.pdbx_seq_one_letter_code
_entity_poly.pdbx_strand_id
1 'polypeptide(L)'
;MLRLAGEAGLRRAEIAQVHTGDLMDGGALLVHGKGGKNRVVPISTYLVSLIRQAPAGWLFPNTPDRHLTPEHVGKIISRALPDNWTAHTLRHRMASRAFHGSRNIRAVQALLGHESILTTERYVAICDDEIRAAAACAW
;
A
#
# COMPACT_ATOMS: atom_id res chain seq x y z
N MET A 1 -2.86 -5.17 -8.82
CA MET A 1 -3.88 -4.38 -8.06
C MET A 1 -4.25 -5.02 -6.73
N LEU A 2 -4.79 -6.25 -6.72
CA LEU A 2 -5.26 -6.90 -5.48
C LEU A 2 -4.19 -7.00 -4.39
N ARG A 3 -2.95 -7.36 -4.76
CA ARG A 3 -1.81 -7.40 -3.83
C ARG A 3 -1.49 -6.03 -3.23
N LEU A 4 -1.36 -4.99 -4.06
CA LEU A 4 -1.14 -3.62 -3.58
C LEU A 4 -2.21 -3.17 -2.58
N ALA A 5 -3.47 -3.57 -2.75
CA ALA A 5 -4.53 -3.29 -1.79
C ALA A 5 -4.49 -4.19 -0.54
N GLY A 6 -4.32 -5.50 -0.72
CA GLY A 6 -4.50 -6.50 0.34
C GLY A 6 -3.23 -6.86 1.13
N GLU A 7 -2.06 -6.58 0.59
CA GLU A 7 -0.76 -6.86 1.20
C GLU A 7 -0.05 -5.56 1.61
N ALA A 8 -0.08 -4.54 0.75
CA ALA A 8 0.57 -3.26 1.00
C ALA A 8 -0.41 -2.16 1.49
N GLY A 9 -1.72 -2.46 1.47
CA GLY A 9 -2.74 -1.58 2.00
C GLY A 9 -2.99 -0.30 1.21
N LEU A 10 -2.53 -0.17 -0.03
CA LEU A 10 -2.63 1.10 -0.77
C LEU A 10 -4.08 1.51 -1.05
N ARG A 11 -4.35 2.81 -1.06
CA ARG A 11 -5.64 3.37 -1.52
C ARG A 11 -5.74 3.19 -3.03
N ARG A 12 -6.96 3.10 -3.59
CA ARG A 12 -7.18 3.00 -5.05
C ARG A 12 -6.45 4.08 -5.87
N ALA A 13 -6.36 5.30 -5.34
CA ALA A 13 -5.65 6.41 -5.97
C ALA A 13 -4.12 6.24 -5.92
N GLU A 14 -3.60 5.64 -4.86
CA GLU A 14 -2.18 5.29 -4.74
C GLU A 14 -1.85 4.11 -5.67
N ILE A 15 -2.71 3.09 -5.73
CA ILE A 15 -2.57 1.94 -6.63
C ILE A 15 -2.50 2.40 -8.09
N ALA A 16 -3.39 3.32 -8.49
CA ALA A 16 -3.40 3.89 -9.83
C ALA A 16 -2.04 4.53 -10.18
N GLN A 17 -1.41 5.20 -9.23
CA GLN A 17 -0.18 5.96 -9.42
C GLN A 17 1.10 5.15 -9.14
N VAL A 18 1.03 3.82 -9.01
CA VAL A 18 2.25 3.04 -8.81
C VAL A 18 3.10 3.07 -10.08
N HIS A 19 4.32 3.58 -9.96
CA HIS A 19 5.31 3.58 -11.02
C HIS A 19 6.39 2.54 -10.74
N THR A 20 6.92 1.90 -11.78
CA THR A 20 8.01 0.90 -11.65
C THR A 20 9.28 1.51 -11.04
N GLY A 21 9.53 2.80 -11.30
CA GLY A 21 10.62 3.57 -10.70
C GLY A 21 10.47 3.88 -9.20
N ASP A 22 9.31 3.61 -8.60
CA ASP A 22 9.08 3.80 -7.16
C ASP A 22 9.58 2.60 -6.33
N LEU A 23 10.02 1.54 -7.00
CA LEU A 23 10.54 0.34 -6.36
C LEU A 23 11.95 0.60 -5.82
N MET A 24 12.12 0.44 -4.52
CA MET A 24 13.40 0.60 -3.84
C MET A 24 14.15 -0.73 -3.73
N ASP A 25 15.48 -0.70 -3.75
CA ASP A 25 16.32 -1.90 -3.68
C ASP A 25 16.11 -2.76 -2.43
N GLY A 26 15.66 -2.16 -1.33
CA GLY A 26 15.36 -2.83 -0.06
C GLY A 26 14.03 -3.60 0.00
N GLY A 27 13.35 -3.82 -1.12
CA GLY A 27 12.06 -4.52 -1.15
C GLY A 27 10.90 -3.67 -0.60
N ALA A 28 10.94 -2.38 -0.89
CA ALA A 28 9.91 -1.44 -0.49
C ALA A 28 9.45 -0.59 -1.67
N LEU A 29 8.23 -0.08 -1.59
CA LEU A 29 7.63 0.79 -2.59
C LEU A 29 7.49 2.20 -2.03
N LEU A 30 7.98 3.20 -2.76
CA LEU A 30 7.68 4.60 -2.49
C LEU A 30 6.22 4.87 -2.89
N VAL A 31 5.40 5.31 -1.95
CA VAL A 31 3.98 5.58 -2.18
C VAL A 31 3.69 7.06 -2.04
N HIS A 32 3.15 7.65 -3.10
CA HIS A 32 2.72 9.03 -3.17
C HIS A 32 1.32 9.21 -2.59
N GLY A 33 1.24 9.77 -1.38
CA GLY A 33 -0.01 10.05 -0.69
C GLY A 33 -0.63 11.40 -1.05
N LYS A 34 -1.79 11.68 -0.43
CA LYS A 34 -2.49 12.97 -0.59
C LYS A 34 -1.61 14.12 -0.06
N GLY A 35 -1.61 15.25 -0.77
CA GLY A 35 -0.93 16.46 -0.33
C GLY A 35 0.60 16.39 -0.43
N GLY A 36 1.15 15.53 -1.30
CA GLY A 36 2.60 15.37 -1.49
C GLY A 36 3.30 14.58 -0.39
N LYS A 37 2.54 13.92 0.49
CA LYS A 37 3.09 13.11 1.57
C LYS A 37 3.51 11.75 1.04
N ASN A 38 4.81 11.53 0.93
CA ASN A 38 5.37 10.25 0.51
C ASN A 38 5.61 9.36 1.73
N ARG A 39 5.48 8.04 1.54
CA ARG A 39 5.89 7.05 2.54
C ARG A 39 6.50 5.82 1.88
N VAL A 40 7.38 5.14 2.59
CA VAL A 40 7.96 3.88 2.15
C VAL A 40 7.12 2.73 2.71
N VAL A 41 6.65 1.85 1.84
CA VAL A 41 5.82 0.70 2.20
C VAL A 41 6.62 -0.56 1.90
N PRO A 42 7.08 -1.32 2.91
CA PRO A 42 7.65 -2.64 2.69
C PRO A 42 6.64 -3.53 1.94
N ILE A 43 7.11 -4.31 0.97
CA ILE A 43 6.28 -5.20 0.16
C ILE A 43 6.91 -6.59 0.04
N SER A 44 6.09 -7.59 -0.28
CA SER A 44 6.58 -8.97 -0.35
C SER A 44 7.60 -9.14 -1.47
N THR A 45 8.55 -10.06 -1.30
CA THR A 45 9.51 -10.43 -2.35
C THR A 45 8.82 -10.85 -3.64
N TYR A 46 7.63 -11.44 -3.52
CA TYR A 46 6.78 -11.78 -4.67
C TYR A 46 6.20 -10.54 -5.36
N LEU A 47 5.74 -9.52 -4.63
CA LEU A 47 5.26 -8.28 -5.27
C LEU A 47 6.41 -7.48 -5.88
N VAL A 48 7.59 -7.49 -5.24
CA VAL A 48 8.82 -6.94 -5.82
C VAL A 48 9.12 -7.58 -7.17
N SER A 49 9.06 -8.91 -7.27
CA SER A 49 9.35 -9.62 -8.53
C SER A 49 8.32 -9.30 -9.62
N LEU A 50 7.03 -9.20 -9.26
CA LEU A 50 5.97 -8.78 -10.19
C LEU A 50 6.21 -7.37 -10.74
N ILE A 51 6.61 -6.42 -9.90
CA ILE A 51 6.86 -5.04 -10.33
C ILE A 51 8.11 -4.98 -11.22
N ARG A 52 9.18 -5.71 -10.90
CA ARG A 52 10.41 -5.77 -11.71
C ARG A 52 10.20 -6.37 -13.10
N GLN A 53 9.24 -7.27 -13.25
CA GLN A 53 8.90 -7.90 -14.54
C GLN A 53 8.00 -7.02 -15.40
N ALA A 54 7.40 -5.97 -14.84
CA ALA A 54 6.55 -5.06 -15.61
C ALA A 54 7.41 -4.12 -16.49
N PRO A 55 6.87 -3.68 -17.64
CA PRO A 55 7.52 -2.65 -18.45
C PRO A 55 7.77 -1.37 -17.64
N ALA A 56 8.86 -0.66 -17.96
CA ALA A 56 9.15 0.64 -17.37
C ALA A 56 7.99 1.62 -17.61
N GLY A 57 7.63 2.40 -16.58
CA GLY A 57 6.46 3.29 -16.61
C GLY A 57 5.46 3.00 -15.49
N TRP A 58 4.23 3.47 -15.71
CA TRP A 58 3.08 3.19 -14.85
C TRP A 58 2.77 1.70 -14.82
N LEU A 59 2.57 1.14 -13.62
CA LEU A 59 2.22 -0.27 -13.47
C LEU A 59 0.81 -0.58 -14.01
N PHE A 60 -0.06 0.43 -14.07
CA PHE A 60 -1.41 0.34 -14.62
C PHE A 60 -1.67 1.51 -15.60
N PRO A 61 -1.14 1.43 -16.83
CA PRO A 61 -1.29 2.49 -17.82
C PRO A 61 -2.70 2.49 -18.43
N ASN A 62 -3.22 3.70 -18.72
CA ASN A 62 -4.35 3.93 -19.62
C ASN A 62 -3.83 4.32 -21.02
N THR A 63 -2.82 5.19 -21.04
CA THR A 63 -1.97 5.52 -22.20
C THR A 63 -0.51 5.48 -21.73
N PRO A 64 0.51 5.54 -22.60
CA PRO A 64 1.92 5.51 -22.16
C PRO A 64 2.23 6.54 -21.06
N ASP A 65 1.68 7.76 -21.18
CA ASP A 65 1.95 8.86 -20.24
C ASP A 65 0.92 9.00 -19.11
N ARG A 66 -0.15 8.18 -19.09
CA ARG A 66 -1.24 8.31 -18.10
C ARG A 66 -1.56 6.98 -17.47
N HIS A 67 -1.68 6.95 -16.16
CA HIS A 67 -2.20 5.80 -15.45
C HIS A 67 -3.74 5.71 -15.49
N LEU A 68 -4.29 4.56 -15.12
CA LEU A 68 -5.73 4.37 -14.90
C LEU A 68 -6.28 5.34 -13.86
N THR A 69 -7.57 5.68 -13.96
CA THR A 69 -8.21 6.49 -12.92
C THR A 69 -8.45 5.67 -11.64
N PRO A 70 -8.44 6.30 -10.45
CA PRO A 70 -8.74 5.62 -9.20
C PRO A 70 -10.11 4.91 -9.20
N GLU A 71 -11.10 5.48 -9.88
CA GLU A 71 -12.43 4.90 -10.06
C GLU A 71 -12.36 3.62 -10.87
N HIS A 72 -11.59 3.61 -11.97
CA HIS A 72 -11.44 2.44 -12.81
C HIS A 72 -10.68 1.31 -12.09
N VAL A 73 -9.63 1.64 -11.34
CA VAL A 73 -8.93 0.68 -10.45
C VAL A 73 -9.92 0.05 -9.46
N GLY A 74 -10.78 0.86 -8.83
CA GLY A 74 -11.81 0.36 -7.92
C GLY A 74 -12.77 -0.63 -8.59
N LYS A 75 -13.23 -0.30 -9.82
CA LYS A 75 -14.11 -1.18 -10.61
C LYS A 75 -13.43 -2.51 -10.96
N ILE A 76 -12.17 -2.49 -11.40
CA ILE A 76 -11.42 -3.71 -11.71
C ILE A 76 -11.27 -4.59 -10.46
N ILE A 77 -10.87 -3.99 -9.33
CA ILE A 77 -10.69 -4.72 -8.07
C ILE A 77 -12.00 -5.38 -7.64
N SER A 78 -13.11 -4.64 -7.62
CA SER A 78 -14.40 -5.18 -7.18
C SER A 78 -14.95 -6.27 -8.11
N ARG A 79 -14.71 -6.18 -9.42
CA ARG A 79 -15.11 -7.25 -10.36
C ARG A 79 -14.33 -8.54 -10.19
N ALA A 80 -13.12 -8.47 -9.64
CA ALA A 80 -12.24 -9.62 -9.42
C ALA A 80 -12.45 -10.30 -8.06
N LEU A 81 -13.39 -9.82 -7.24
CA LEU A 81 -13.64 -10.29 -5.88
C LEU A 81 -15.13 -10.64 -5.68
N PRO A 82 -15.47 -11.42 -4.64
CA PRO A 82 -16.86 -11.66 -4.27
C PRO A 82 -17.63 -10.38 -3.97
N ASP A 83 -18.96 -10.47 -3.99
CA ASP A 83 -19.84 -9.34 -3.67
C ASP A 83 -19.45 -8.68 -2.34
N ASN A 84 -19.55 -7.35 -2.31
CA ASN A 84 -19.18 -6.47 -1.20
C ASN A 84 -17.66 -6.36 -0.92
N TRP A 85 -16.79 -7.05 -1.65
CA TRP A 85 -15.35 -6.82 -1.55
C TRP A 85 -14.89 -5.69 -2.47
N THR A 86 -14.06 -4.81 -1.93
CA THR A 86 -13.53 -3.62 -2.60
C THR A 86 -12.07 -3.41 -2.21
N ALA A 87 -11.41 -2.46 -2.87
CA ALA A 87 -10.07 -2.03 -2.46
C ALA A 87 -10.04 -1.57 -0.99
N HIS A 88 -11.13 -0.96 -0.51
CA HIS A 88 -11.25 -0.53 0.88
C HIS A 88 -11.34 -1.71 1.84
N THR A 89 -12.13 -2.74 1.53
CA THR A 89 -12.22 -3.93 2.39
C THR A 89 -10.90 -4.70 2.44
N LEU A 90 -10.18 -4.81 1.31
CA LEU A 90 -8.84 -5.39 1.28
C LEU A 90 -7.86 -4.63 2.18
N ARG A 91 -7.84 -3.30 2.10
CA ARG A 91 -7.01 -2.45 2.96
C ARG A 91 -7.37 -2.62 4.43
N HIS A 92 -8.66 -2.71 4.77
CA HIS A 92 -9.09 -2.96 6.14
C HIS A 92 -8.64 -4.34 6.63
N ARG A 93 -8.79 -5.38 5.81
CA ARG A 93 -8.29 -6.73 6.14
C ARG A 93 -6.77 -6.71 6.38
N MET A 94 -6.02 -6.04 5.51
CA MET A 94 -4.58 -5.85 5.65
C MET A 94 -4.25 -5.22 7.00
N ALA A 95 -4.87 -4.08 7.32
CA ALA A 95 -4.66 -3.34 8.56
C ALA A 95 -4.95 -4.19 9.80
N SER A 96 -6.06 -4.94 9.79
CA SER A 96 -6.41 -5.85 10.86
C SER A 96 -5.37 -6.95 11.04
N ARG A 97 -4.90 -7.59 9.96
CA ARG A 97 -3.86 -8.63 10.04
C ARG A 97 -2.54 -8.07 10.57
N ALA A 98 -2.10 -6.93 10.04
CA ALA A 98 -0.89 -6.25 10.48
C ALA A 98 -0.95 -5.93 11.99
N PHE A 99 -2.09 -5.44 12.47
CA PHE A 99 -2.28 -5.14 13.89
C PHE A 99 -2.29 -6.40 14.76
N HIS A 100 -2.97 -7.47 14.35
CA HIS A 100 -3.02 -8.71 15.12
C HIS A 100 -1.64 -9.35 15.27
N GLY A 101 -0.80 -9.31 14.22
CA GLY A 101 0.54 -9.86 14.26
C GLY A 101 1.56 -8.98 14.97
N SER A 102 1.59 -7.67 14.68
CA SER A 102 2.57 -6.75 15.29
C SER A 102 2.20 -6.29 16.70
N ARG A 103 0.89 -6.30 17.04
CA ARG A 103 0.33 -5.64 18.23
C ARG A 103 0.73 -4.16 18.37
N ASN A 104 1.20 -3.54 17.28
CA ASN A 104 1.68 -2.17 17.25
C ASN A 104 0.82 -1.31 16.31
N ILE A 105 -0.18 -0.63 16.88
CA ILE A 105 -1.09 0.22 16.11
C ILE A 105 -0.36 1.38 15.41
N ARG A 106 0.75 1.88 15.97
CA ARG A 106 1.51 2.99 15.39
C ARG A 106 2.25 2.56 14.12
N ALA A 107 2.88 1.39 14.14
CA ALA A 107 3.50 0.80 12.95
C ALA A 107 2.47 0.59 11.83
N VAL A 108 1.27 0.08 12.16
CA VAL A 108 0.17 -0.07 11.18
C VAL A 108 -0.28 1.30 10.63
N GLN A 109 -0.34 2.33 11.46
CA GLN A 109 -0.71 3.69 11.01
C GLN A 109 0.32 4.30 10.07
N ALA A 110 1.60 4.15 10.39
CA ALA A 110 2.70 4.59 9.53
C ALA A 110 2.64 3.89 8.17
N LEU A 111 2.47 2.56 8.17
CA LEU A 111 2.30 1.74 6.97
C LEU A 111 1.13 2.22 6.09
N LEU A 112 0.01 2.58 6.72
CA LEU A 112 -1.20 3.04 6.04
C LEU A 112 -1.14 4.52 5.60
N GLY A 113 -0.24 5.34 6.15
CA GLY A 113 -0.17 6.77 5.85
C GLY A 113 -1.39 7.56 6.35
N HIS A 114 -1.89 7.26 7.55
CA HIS A 114 -3.01 7.99 8.15
C HIS A 114 -2.51 9.31 8.79
N GLU A 115 -3.07 10.46 8.38
CA GLU A 115 -2.67 11.80 8.84
C GLU A 115 -3.14 12.16 10.25
N SER A 116 -4.00 11.38 10.93
CA SER A 116 -4.51 11.74 12.26
C SER A 116 -4.90 10.52 13.11
N ILE A 117 -4.28 10.42 14.30
CA ILE A 117 -5.05 10.32 15.56
C ILE A 117 -4.72 11.62 16.29
N LEU A 118 -5.73 12.44 16.59
CA LEU A 118 -5.54 13.67 17.33
C LEU A 118 -4.85 13.43 18.69
N THR A 119 -3.68 14.05 18.80
CA THR A 119 -3.08 14.80 19.92
C THR A 119 -2.62 14.10 21.21
N THR A 120 -1.28 13.97 21.24
CA THR A 120 -0.31 14.45 22.26
C THR A 120 0.06 13.56 23.46
N GLU A 121 1.39 13.48 23.67
CA GLU A 121 2.11 13.19 24.91
C GLU A 121 2.45 11.75 25.33
N ARG A 122 2.62 10.82 24.39
CA ARG A 122 3.55 9.70 24.64
C ARG A 122 4.27 9.22 23.39
N TYR A 123 5.49 9.69 23.29
CA TYR A 123 6.51 9.43 22.28
C TYR A 123 6.96 7.96 22.24
N VAL A 124 7.07 7.40 21.03
CA VAL A 124 8.21 6.55 20.60
C VAL A 124 8.37 6.79 19.09
N ALA A 125 9.60 7.05 18.64
CA ALA A 125 9.92 7.05 17.21
C ALA A 125 9.73 5.63 16.67
N ILE A 126 8.76 5.44 15.77
CA ILE A 126 8.55 4.14 15.12
C ILE A 126 9.80 3.87 14.28
N CYS A 127 10.47 2.73 14.50
CA CYS A 127 11.61 2.35 13.67
C CYS A 127 11.15 1.55 12.44
N ASP A 128 11.98 1.52 11.39
CA ASP A 128 11.67 0.83 10.15
C ASP A 128 11.40 -0.67 10.34
N ASP A 129 12.04 -1.30 11.34
CA ASP A 129 11.84 -2.71 11.65
C ASP A 129 10.43 -3.00 12.16
N GLU A 130 9.83 -2.10 12.94
CA GLU A 130 8.45 -2.25 13.40
C GLU A 130 7.46 -2.13 12.23
N ILE A 131 7.72 -1.21 11.28
CA ILE A 131 6.90 -1.05 10.07
C ILE A 131 7.02 -2.30 9.19
N ARG A 132 8.23 -2.84 9.02
CA ARG A 132 8.46 -4.09 8.28
C ARG A 132 7.81 -5.29 8.95
N ALA A 133 7.91 -5.42 10.28
CA ALA A 133 7.26 -6.49 11.02
C ALA A 133 5.74 -6.43 10.85
N ALA A 134 5.14 -5.23 10.96
CA ALA A 134 3.72 -5.04 10.72
C ALA A 134 3.32 -5.40 9.28
N ALA A 135 4.10 -5.00 8.29
CA ALA A 135 3.87 -5.35 6.88
C ALA A 135 3.98 -6.87 6.66
N ALA A 136 4.99 -7.53 7.24
CA ALA A 136 5.18 -8.98 7.12
C ALA A 136 4.01 -9.78 7.71
N CYS A 137 3.39 -9.30 8.80
CA CYS A 137 2.19 -9.91 9.36
C CYS A 137 0.93 -9.74 8.48
N ALA A 138 0.97 -8.83 7.52
CA ALA A 138 -0.17 -8.52 6.66
C ALA A 138 -0.30 -9.47 5.46
N TRP A 139 0.81 -10.07 5.01
CA TRP A 139 0.88 -10.91 3.81
C TRP A 139 0.37 -12.32 4.09
#